data_AF-A0A8X6H3Q1-F1
#
_entry.id   AF-A0A8X6H3Q1-F1
#
_cell.length_a   1.000
_cell.length_b   1.000
_cell.length_c   1.000
_cell.angle_alpha   90.00
_cell.angle_beta   90.00
_cell.angle_gamma   90.00
#
_symmetry.space_group_name_H-M   'P 1'
#
loop_
_entity.id
_entity.type
_entity.pdbx_description
1 polymer ?
#
loop_
_entity_poly.entity_id
_entity_poly.type
_entity_poly.pdbx_seq_one_letter_code
_entity_poly.pdbx_strand_id
1 'polypeptide(L)'
;MIYSEFSKEREKAKARGDFHKLREKQQIEDDLRGYLEWITQGEDIEQDDKENKEGSSRNSKSIRDNDRADTQVETNSIDITNAPSWWALKRKKLSRDNRRLRRMCRRMVKSKAFYWIVIVLVFLNTLTLASEHNSQPPWLDYFQEIANLFFVALFTLEMLLKLFSLGIQGYFVSLFNRFDCFVVVSSILETVLTYSDVMPPLGVSVLRCVRLLRIFKVTKYWASLRNLVASLINSMRSIASLLLLLFLFIVIFALLGMQVFGGKFNNNPHEDKPRSNFDSFWQSLLTVFQVSEDLVRIL
;
A
#
# COMPACT_ATOMS: atom_id res chain seq x y z
N MET A 1 22.84 34.03 -1.21
CA MET A 1 24.05 33.24 -1.54
C MET A 1 23.69 31.79 -1.83
N ILE A 2 23.13 31.04 -0.88
CA ILE A 2 22.76 29.61 -1.00
C ILE A 2 21.91 29.31 -2.26
N TYR A 3 20.86 30.09 -2.54
CA TYR A 3 20.03 29.91 -3.73
C TYR A 3 20.84 30.05 -5.04
N SER A 4 21.82 30.94 -5.09
CA SER A 4 22.68 31.12 -6.25
C SER A 4 23.66 29.96 -6.43
N GLU A 5 24.18 29.40 -5.34
CA GLU A 5 25.03 28.20 -5.34
C GLU A 5 24.25 27.00 -5.90
N PHE A 6 23.04 26.76 -5.37
CA PHE A 6 22.16 25.69 -5.81
C PHE A 6 21.71 25.85 -7.27
N SER A 7 21.44 27.07 -7.72
CA SER A 7 21.11 27.33 -9.13
C SER A 7 22.27 26.95 -10.06
N LYS A 8 23.50 27.33 -9.70
CA LYS A 8 24.71 26.99 -10.46
C LYS A 8 24.98 25.48 -10.47
N GLU A 9 24.81 24.80 -9.33
CA GLU A 9 24.97 23.34 -9.27
C GLU A 9 23.89 22.61 -10.09
N ARG A 10 22.64 23.08 -10.05
CA ARG A 10 21.55 22.52 -10.85
C ARG A 10 21.83 22.64 -12.34
N GLU A 11 22.35 23.78 -12.79
CA GLU A 11 22.73 23.98 -14.19
C GLU A 11 23.89 23.06 -14.60
N LYS A 12 24.90 22.88 -13.74
CA LYS A 12 25.99 21.93 -13.96
C LYS A 12 25.49 20.48 -14.05
N ALA A 13 24.57 20.08 -13.19
CA ALA A 13 23.94 18.75 -13.24
C ALA A 13 23.11 18.55 -14.53
N LYS A 14 22.43 19.60 -14.99
CA LYS A 14 21.71 19.59 -16.27
C LYS A 14 22.67 19.45 -17.46
N ALA A 15 23.81 20.13 -17.42
CA ALA A 15 24.85 20.03 -18.45
C ALA A 15 25.53 18.65 -18.51
N ARG A 16 25.60 17.93 -17.38
CA ARG A 16 26.16 16.55 -17.30
C ARG A 16 25.24 15.46 -17.86
N GLY A 17 24.01 15.81 -18.24
CA GLY A 17 23.04 14.85 -18.78
C GLY A 17 22.44 13.91 -17.73
N ASP A 18 22.65 14.15 -16.44
CA ASP A 18 22.14 13.28 -15.37
C ASP A 18 20.59 13.23 -15.36
N PHE A 19 19.94 14.32 -15.77
CA PHE A 19 18.48 14.35 -15.98
C PHE A 19 18.02 13.42 -17.11
N HIS A 20 18.80 13.30 -18.19
CA HIS A 20 18.48 12.38 -19.29
C HIS A 20 18.56 10.93 -18.80
N LYS A 21 19.65 10.57 -18.11
CA LYS A 21 19.82 9.22 -17.53
C LYS A 21 18.70 8.86 -16.55
N LEU A 22 18.26 9.81 -15.73
CA LEU A 22 17.21 9.58 -14.74
C LEU A 22 15.84 9.40 -15.40
N ARG A 23 15.57 10.20 -16.44
CA ARG A 23 14.36 10.07 -17.28
C ARG A 23 14.34 8.76 -18.05
N GLU A 24 15.46 8.35 -18.63
CA GLU A 24 15.61 7.06 -19.31
C GLU A 24 15.35 5.88 -18.37
N LYS A 25 15.92 5.89 -17.16
CA LYS A 25 15.65 4.85 -16.16
C LYS A 25 14.16 4.77 -15.82
N GLN A 26 13.52 5.91 -15.59
CA GLN A 26 12.11 5.97 -15.26
C GLN A 26 11.23 5.47 -16.42
N GLN A 27 11.59 5.83 -17.65
CA GLN A 27 10.92 5.37 -18.86
C GLN A 27 11.09 3.86 -19.08
N ILE A 28 12.29 3.32 -18.87
CA ILE A 28 12.54 1.87 -18.94
C ILE A 28 11.71 1.12 -17.91
N GLU A 29 11.59 1.63 -16.67
CA GLU A 29 10.75 1.00 -15.64
C GLU A 29 9.27 1.01 -16.01
N ASP A 30 8.76 2.11 -16.57
CA ASP A 30 7.38 2.23 -17.04
C ASP A 30 7.11 1.30 -18.24
N ASP A 31 8.04 1.24 -19.20
CA ASP A 31 7.96 0.35 -20.36
C ASP A 31 8.00 -1.13 -19.93
N LEU A 32 8.90 -1.50 -19.01
CA LEU A 32 9.00 -2.87 -18.50
C LEU A 32 7.70 -3.31 -17.80
N ARG A 33 7.07 -2.40 -17.04
CA ARG A 33 5.76 -2.64 -16.42
C ARG A 33 4.67 -2.83 -17.48
N GLY A 34 4.69 -2.00 -18.53
CA GLY A 34 3.76 -2.12 -19.67
C GLY A 34 3.88 -3.47 -20.37
N TYR A 35 5.11 -3.92 -20.65
CA TYR A 35 5.35 -5.24 -21.24
C TYR A 35 4.88 -6.36 -20.32
N LEU A 36 5.14 -6.28 -19.01
CA LEU A 36 4.67 -7.28 -18.05
C LEU A 36 3.13 -7.35 -18.01
N GLU A 37 2.44 -6.20 -18.07
CA GLU A 37 0.98 -6.15 -18.15
C GLU A 37 0.46 -6.80 -19.44
N TRP A 38 1.09 -6.55 -20.59
CA TRP A 38 0.72 -7.19 -21.86
C TRP A 38 0.94 -8.70 -21.85
N ILE A 39 2.05 -9.18 -21.29
CA ILE A 39 2.33 -10.61 -21.13
C ILE A 39 1.27 -11.26 -20.25
N THR A 40 0.99 -10.66 -19.08
CA THR A 40 -0.02 -11.17 -18.14
C THR A 40 -1.41 -11.20 -18.79
N GLN A 41 -1.73 -10.21 -19.61
CA GLN A 41 -3.00 -10.14 -20.32
C GLN A 41 -3.07 -11.15 -21.49
N GLY A 42 -1.95 -11.41 -22.18
CA GLY A 42 -1.83 -12.42 -23.23
C GLY A 42 -2.00 -13.84 -22.69
N GLU A 43 -1.35 -14.17 -21.56
CA GLU A 43 -1.50 -15.47 -20.88
C GLU A 43 -2.96 -15.74 -20.48
N ASP A 44 -3.67 -14.72 -19.99
CA ASP A 44 -5.09 -14.80 -19.64
C ASP A 44 -5.98 -15.09 -20.87
N ILE A 45 -5.63 -14.58 -22.06
CA ILE A 45 -6.38 -14.80 -23.32
C ILE A 45 -6.08 -16.18 -23.90
N GLU A 46 -4.81 -16.61 -23.93
CA GLU A 46 -4.44 -17.93 -24.46
C GLU A 46 -5.06 -19.08 -23.66
N GLN A 47 -5.14 -18.95 -22.33
CA GLN A 47 -5.83 -19.93 -21.50
C GLN A 47 -7.33 -20.01 -21.83
N ASP A 48 -7.97 -18.88 -22.12
CA ASP A 48 -9.38 -18.84 -22.52
C ASP A 48 -9.60 -19.48 -23.92
N ASP A 49 -8.69 -19.28 -24.88
CA ASP A 49 -8.78 -19.90 -26.21
C ASP A 49 -8.58 -21.41 -26.18
N LYS A 50 -7.62 -21.90 -25.38
CA LYS A 50 -7.41 -23.34 -25.17
C LYS A 50 -8.66 -24.00 -24.57
N GLU A 51 -9.32 -23.35 -23.62
CA GLU A 51 -10.55 -23.89 -23.00
C GLU A 51 -11.80 -23.78 -23.86
N ASN A 52 -11.96 -22.70 -24.65
CA ASN A 52 -13.05 -22.60 -25.63
C ASN A 52 -12.94 -23.71 -26.69
N LYS A 53 -11.71 -24.01 -27.15
CA LYS A 53 -11.46 -25.14 -28.06
C LYS A 53 -11.77 -26.49 -27.41
N GLU A 54 -11.39 -26.72 -26.15
CA GLU A 54 -11.74 -27.96 -25.42
C GLU A 54 -13.25 -28.11 -25.18
N GLY A 55 -13.97 -27.02 -24.89
CA GLY A 55 -15.41 -27.02 -24.70
C GLY A 55 -16.19 -27.25 -26.00
N SER A 56 -15.76 -26.63 -27.11
CA SER A 56 -16.37 -26.80 -28.43
C SER A 56 -16.10 -28.18 -29.01
N SER A 57 -14.90 -28.73 -28.80
CA SER A 57 -14.53 -30.07 -29.28
C SER A 57 -15.32 -31.19 -28.58
N ARG A 58 -15.68 -31.01 -27.29
CA ARG A 58 -16.58 -31.93 -26.57
C ARG A 58 -18.04 -31.85 -27.02
N ASN A 59 -18.55 -30.65 -27.31
CA ASN A 59 -19.93 -30.48 -27.79
C ASN A 59 -20.09 -31.02 -29.23
N SER A 60 -19.05 -30.89 -30.05
CA SER A 60 -18.97 -31.54 -31.37
C SER A 60 -18.92 -33.06 -31.26
N LYS A 61 -18.20 -33.62 -30.26
CA LYS A 61 -18.16 -35.06 -30.00
C LYS A 61 -19.52 -35.61 -29.55
N SER A 62 -20.22 -34.94 -28.64
CA SER A 62 -21.57 -35.35 -28.20
C SER A 62 -22.64 -35.23 -29.28
N ILE A 63 -22.50 -34.30 -30.23
CA ILE A 63 -23.41 -34.21 -31.39
C ILE A 63 -23.09 -35.31 -32.42
N ARG A 64 -21.80 -35.60 -32.68
CA ARG A 64 -21.39 -36.69 -33.57
C ARG A 64 -21.73 -38.09 -33.06
N ASP A 65 -21.79 -38.29 -31.75
CA ASP A 65 -22.24 -39.56 -31.16
C ASP A 65 -23.77 -39.75 -31.27
N ASN A 66 -24.53 -38.67 -31.46
CA ASN A 66 -25.98 -38.73 -31.63
C ASN A 66 -26.42 -39.01 -33.09
N ASP A 67 -25.56 -38.71 -34.06
CA ASP A 67 -25.80 -38.94 -35.50
C ASP A 67 -25.20 -40.26 -36.04
N ARG A 68 -24.63 -41.12 -35.17
CA ARG A 68 -24.02 -42.41 -35.55
C ARG A 68 -24.73 -43.66 -35.00
N ALA A 69 -25.94 -43.50 -34.48
CA ALA A 69 -26.79 -44.63 -34.11
C ALA A 69 -27.53 -45.22 -35.33
N ASP A 70 -26.78 -45.76 -36.29
CA ASP A 70 -27.27 -46.78 -37.23
C ASP A 70 -26.09 -47.36 -38.02
N THR A 71 -25.52 -48.45 -37.51
CA THR A 71 -24.92 -49.62 -38.21
C THR A 71 -24.02 -50.35 -37.21
N GLN A 72 -24.44 -51.54 -36.78
CA GLN A 72 -23.66 -52.44 -35.91
C GLN A 72 -22.51 -53.11 -36.69
N VAL A 73 -21.30 -53.15 -36.13
CA VAL A 73 -20.40 -54.34 -36.10
C VAL A 73 -19.47 -54.21 -34.88
N GLU A 74 -19.41 -55.28 -34.08
CA GLU A 74 -18.54 -55.42 -32.90
C GLU A 74 -17.04 -55.46 -33.25
N THR A 75 -16.19 -54.81 -32.45
CA THR A 75 -14.90 -55.38 -32.01
C THR A 75 -14.37 -54.67 -30.77
N ASN A 76 -14.01 -55.47 -29.78
CA ASN A 76 -13.49 -55.08 -28.49
C ASN A 76 -12.26 -54.17 -28.57
N SER A 77 -12.35 -52.99 -27.96
CA SER A 77 -11.23 -52.40 -27.22
C SER A 77 -11.79 -51.76 -25.95
N ILE A 78 -11.34 -52.26 -24.80
CA ILE A 78 -11.69 -51.79 -23.47
C ILE A 78 -10.97 -50.46 -23.28
N ASP A 79 -11.60 -49.35 -23.68
CA ASP A 79 -11.23 -48.03 -23.16
C ASP A 79 -12.03 -47.80 -21.89
N ILE A 80 -11.35 -48.01 -20.74
CA ILE A 80 -11.81 -47.53 -19.43
C ILE A 80 -11.79 -46.00 -19.48
N THR A 81 -12.83 -45.42 -20.06
CA THR A 81 -13.12 -44.00 -19.89
C THR A 81 -13.69 -43.85 -18.48
N ASN A 82 -12.79 -43.57 -17.52
CA ASN A 82 -13.20 -43.09 -16.21
C ASN A 82 -14.10 -41.88 -16.41
N ALA A 83 -15.41 -42.09 -16.24
CA ALA A 83 -16.40 -41.02 -16.28
C ALA A 83 -15.94 -39.93 -15.31
N PRO A 84 -15.79 -38.67 -15.75
CA PRO A 84 -15.30 -37.63 -14.87
C PRO A 84 -16.26 -37.52 -13.68
N SER A 85 -15.73 -37.77 -12.48
CA SER A 85 -16.45 -37.61 -11.21
C SER A 85 -17.31 -36.33 -11.25
N TRP A 86 -18.53 -36.39 -10.74
CA TRP A 86 -19.43 -35.23 -10.64
C TRP A 86 -18.74 -34.02 -9.98
N TRP A 87 -17.78 -34.26 -9.07
CA TRP A 87 -16.91 -33.25 -8.46
C TRP A 87 -15.87 -32.65 -9.41
N ALA A 88 -15.39 -33.38 -10.42
CA ALA A 88 -14.51 -32.87 -11.45
C ALA A 88 -15.26 -31.94 -12.43
N LEU A 89 -16.49 -32.30 -12.81
CA LEU A 89 -17.37 -31.45 -13.61
C LEU A 89 -17.83 -30.19 -12.84
N LYS A 90 -18.16 -30.33 -11.54
CA LYS A 90 -18.51 -29.21 -10.67
C LYS A 90 -17.32 -28.26 -10.45
N ARG A 91 -16.11 -28.79 -10.24
CA ARG A 91 -14.86 -27.99 -10.16
C ARG A 91 -14.55 -27.25 -11.46
N LYS A 92 -14.78 -27.86 -12.63
CA LYS A 92 -14.60 -27.20 -13.94
C LYS A 92 -15.66 -26.15 -14.25
N LYS A 93 -16.91 -26.35 -13.83
CA LYS A 93 -17.96 -25.31 -13.94
C LYS A 93 -17.67 -24.14 -13.01
N LEU A 94 -17.28 -24.44 -11.76
CA LEU A 94 -16.87 -23.45 -10.77
C LEU A 94 -15.67 -22.62 -11.27
N SER A 95 -14.68 -23.23 -11.92
CA SER A 95 -13.53 -22.49 -12.48
C SER A 95 -13.90 -21.60 -13.67
N ARG A 96 -14.92 -22.00 -14.46
CA ARG A 96 -15.45 -21.18 -15.57
C ARG A 96 -16.22 -19.96 -15.05
N ASP A 97 -17.04 -20.14 -14.03
CA ASP A 97 -17.78 -19.06 -13.39
C ASP A 97 -16.85 -18.13 -12.59
N ASN A 98 -15.84 -18.67 -11.90
CA ASN A 98 -14.78 -17.92 -11.22
C ASN A 98 -14.01 -17.02 -12.21
N ARG A 99 -13.75 -17.48 -13.44
CA ARG A 99 -13.09 -16.69 -14.50
C ARG A 99 -13.99 -15.62 -15.11
N ARG A 100 -15.29 -15.88 -15.26
CA ARG A 100 -16.28 -14.84 -15.65
C ARG A 100 -16.39 -13.77 -14.57
N LEU A 101 -16.44 -14.18 -13.30
CA LEU A 101 -16.41 -13.28 -12.15
C LEU A 101 -15.13 -12.45 -12.13
N ARG A 102 -13.96 -13.06 -12.43
CA ARG A 102 -12.68 -12.35 -12.51
C ARG A 102 -12.67 -11.28 -13.59
N ARG A 103 -13.24 -11.57 -14.78
CA ARG A 103 -13.42 -10.59 -15.86
C ARG A 103 -14.39 -9.47 -15.51
N MET A 104 -15.50 -9.80 -14.82
CA MET A 104 -16.43 -8.78 -14.33
C MET A 104 -15.78 -7.90 -13.27
N CYS A 105 -15.05 -8.50 -12.31
CA CYS A 105 -14.27 -7.78 -11.30
C CYS A 105 -13.21 -6.88 -11.95
N ARG A 106 -12.48 -7.35 -12.95
CA ARG A 106 -11.52 -6.53 -13.73
C ARG A 106 -12.20 -5.32 -14.38
N ARG A 107 -13.36 -5.53 -15.01
CA ARG A 107 -14.14 -4.43 -15.59
C ARG A 107 -14.64 -3.45 -14.54
N MET A 108 -15.10 -3.93 -13.37
CA MET A 108 -15.52 -3.07 -12.27
C MET A 108 -14.36 -2.27 -11.69
N VAL A 109 -13.22 -2.91 -11.40
CA VAL A 109 -12.03 -2.26 -10.82
C VAL A 109 -11.45 -1.20 -11.78
N LYS A 110 -11.50 -1.43 -13.09
CA LYS A 110 -11.07 -0.45 -14.11
C LYS A 110 -12.11 0.66 -14.38
N SER A 111 -13.31 0.59 -13.81
CA SER A 111 -14.36 1.58 -14.06
C SER A 111 -14.10 2.90 -13.33
N LYS A 112 -14.50 4.02 -13.95
CA LYS A 112 -14.46 5.35 -13.30
C LYS A 112 -15.36 5.42 -12.07
N ALA A 113 -16.46 4.66 -12.05
CA ALA A 113 -17.36 4.61 -10.91
C ALA A 113 -16.66 4.03 -9.66
N PHE A 114 -15.93 2.92 -9.82
CA PHE A 114 -15.18 2.31 -8.72
C PHE A 114 -14.12 3.27 -8.15
N TYR A 115 -13.44 4.02 -9.02
CA TYR A 115 -12.51 5.08 -8.60
C TYR A 115 -13.18 6.12 -7.70
N TRP A 116 -14.31 6.69 -8.13
CA TRP A 116 -15.03 7.71 -7.35
C TRP A 116 -15.62 7.15 -6.05
N ILE A 117 -16.16 5.94 -6.08
CA ILE A 117 -16.71 5.27 -4.89
C ILE A 117 -15.65 5.13 -3.81
N VAL A 118 -14.44 4.65 -4.15
CA VAL A 118 -13.38 4.48 -3.16
C VAL A 118 -12.97 5.83 -2.56
N ILE A 119 -12.84 6.87 -3.37
CA ILE A 119 -12.49 8.21 -2.87
C ILE A 119 -13.54 8.72 -1.89
N VAL A 120 -14.82 8.59 -2.24
CA VAL A 120 -15.94 8.99 -1.37
C VAL A 120 -15.90 8.19 -0.06
N LEU A 121 -15.61 6.88 -0.11
CA LEU A 121 -15.47 6.06 1.09
C LEU A 121 -14.32 6.50 1.99
N VAL A 122 -13.16 6.82 1.42
CA VAL A 122 -12.02 7.36 2.19
C VAL A 122 -12.38 8.71 2.83
N PHE A 123 -13.06 9.58 2.08
CA PHE A 123 -13.49 10.88 2.56
C PHE A 123 -14.51 10.76 3.70
N LEU A 124 -15.54 9.92 3.56
CA LEU A 124 -16.52 9.66 4.61
C LEU A 124 -15.89 9.03 5.85
N ASN A 125 -14.92 8.13 5.67
CA ASN A 125 -14.17 7.57 6.80
C ASN A 125 -13.36 8.65 7.53
N THR A 126 -12.74 9.57 6.79
CA THR A 126 -12.00 10.70 7.38
C THR A 126 -12.94 11.66 8.10
N LEU A 127 -14.13 11.94 7.57
CA LEU A 127 -15.14 12.77 8.25
C LEU A 127 -15.63 12.12 9.56
N THR A 128 -15.80 10.80 9.56
CA THR A 128 -16.18 10.05 10.78
C THR A 128 -15.10 10.13 11.84
N LEU A 129 -13.82 10.14 11.44
CA LEU A 129 -12.70 10.30 12.36
C LEU A 129 -12.55 11.75 12.84
N ALA A 130 -12.83 12.73 11.96
CA ALA A 130 -12.79 14.15 12.30
C ALA A 130 -13.93 14.57 13.24
N SER A 131 -15.00 13.79 13.35
CA SER A 131 -16.09 14.05 14.29
C SER A 131 -15.78 13.60 15.73
N GLU A 132 -14.68 12.86 15.96
CA GLU A 132 -14.25 12.45 17.30
C GLU A 132 -13.84 13.69 18.11
N HIS A 133 -14.48 13.92 19.26
CA HIS A 133 -14.16 15.04 20.14
C HIS A 133 -14.16 14.63 21.61
N ASN A 134 -13.42 15.38 22.44
CA ASN A 134 -13.37 15.11 23.86
C ASN A 134 -14.76 15.34 24.49
N SER A 135 -15.19 14.44 25.37
CA SER A 135 -16.53 14.44 26.00
C SER A 135 -17.70 14.35 25.00
N GLN A 136 -17.65 13.37 24.10
CA GLN A 136 -18.69 13.15 23.11
C GLN A 136 -19.92 12.40 23.65
N PRO A 137 -21.11 12.62 23.07
CA PRO A 137 -22.32 11.93 23.52
C PRO A 137 -22.29 10.43 23.15
N PRO A 138 -22.88 9.54 23.98
CA PRO A 138 -22.81 8.09 23.77
C PRO A 138 -23.35 7.58 22.43
N TRP A 139 -24.28 8.32 21.81
CA TRP A 139 -24.81 7.96 20.49
C TRP A 139 -23.74 8.12 19.40
N LEU A 140 -22.84 9.10 19.53
CA LEU A 140 -21.80 9.39 18.55
C LEU A 140 -20.71 8.31 18.62
N ASP A 141 -20.36 7.87 19.82
CA ASP A 141 -19.47 6.71 20.03
C ASP A 141 -20.00 5.47 19.29
N TYR A 142 -21.27 5.12 19.53
CA TYR A 142 -21.91 3.96 18.90
C TYR A 142 -21.96 4.08 17.36
N PHE A 143 -22.29 5.27 16.85
CA PHE A 143 -22.28 5.55 15.42
C PHE A 143 -20.87 5.39 14.83
N GLN A 144 -19.85 5.96 15.47
CA GLN A 144 -18.46 5.88 15.03
C GLN A 144 -17.97 4.43 15.04
N GLU A 145 -18.33 3.63 16.03
CA GLU A 145 -17.98 2.20 16.10
C GLU A 145 -18.57 1.42 14.92
N ILE A 146 -19.87 1.56 14.66
CA ILE A 146 -20.55 0.91 13.54
C ILE A 146 -19.96 1.38 12.21
N ALA A 147 -19.78 2.69 12.04
CA ALA A 147 -19.23 3.27 10.83
C ALA A 147 -17.80 2.75 10.57
N ASN A 148 -16.97 2.66 11.61
CA ASN A 148 -15.63 2.11 11.52
C ASN A 148 -15.64 0.65 11.06
N LEU A 149 -16.49 -0.21 11.65
CA LEU A 149 -16.65 -1.60 11.22
C LEU A 149 -17.11 -1.68 9.75
N PHE A 150 -18.08 -0.85 9.36
CA PHE A 150 -18.59 -0.76 8.00
C PHE A 150 -17.50 -0.36 6.99
N PHE A 151 -16.70 0.66 7.28
CA PHE A 151 -15.59 1.08 6.41
C PHE A 151 -14.52 0.00 6.30
N VAL A 152 -14.17 -0.69 7.40
CA VAL A 152 -13.21 -1.80 7.37
C VAL A 152 -13.73 -2.93 6.47
N ALA A 153 -15.00 -3.30 6.59
CA ALA A 153 -15.61 -4.31 5.73
C ALA A 153 -15.56 -3.91 4.25
N LEU A 154 -15.90 -2.68 3.91
CA LEU A 154 -15.85 -2.17 2.54
C LEU A 154 -14.42 -2.10 1.98
N PHE A 155 -13.44 -1.64 2.75
CA PHE A 155 -12.04 -1.61 2.32
C PHE A 155 -11.45 -3.02 2.18
N THR A 156 -11.89 -3.96 3.01
CA THR A 156 -11.52 -5.37 2.87
C THR A 156 -12.11 -5.95 1.60
N LEU A 157 -13.37 -5.67 1.29
CA LEU A 157 -14.00 -6.07 0.03
C LEU A 157 -13.29 -5.46 -1.18
N GLU A 158 -12.96 -4.17 -1.12
CA GLU A 158 -12.18 -3.47 -2.15
C GLU A 158 -10.83 -4.16 -2.42
N MET A 159 -10.10 -4.49 -1.34
CA MET A 159 -8.82 -5.19 -1.42
C MET A 159 -8.98 -6.59 -2.02
N LEU A 160 -9.96 -7.37 -1.57
CA LEU A 160 -10.23 -8.72 -2.08
C LEU A 160 -10.62 -8.68 -3.57
N LEU A 161 -11.45 -7.72 -3.99
CA LEU A 161 -11.81 -7.53 -5.39
C LEU A 161 -10.58 -7.22 -6.26
N LYS A 162 -9.67 -6.36 -5.78
CA LYS A 162 -8.40 -6.06 -6.47
C LYS A 162 -7.50 -7.29 -6.53
N LEU A 163 -7.32 -7.99 -5.41
CA LEU A 163 -6.49 -9.18 -5.32
C LEU A 163 -6.99 -10.29 -6.27
N PHE A 164 -8.30 -10.47 -6.33
CA PHE A 164 -8.93 -11.46 -7.22
C PHE A 164 -8.84 -11.06 -8.70
N SER A 165 -8.95 -9.76 -9.00
CA SER A 165 -8.89 -9.19 -10.35
C SER A 165 -7.48 -9.23 -10.98
N LEU A 166 -6.46 -8.83 -10.22
CA LEU A 166 -5.07 -8.70 -10.66
C LEU A 166 -4.23 -9.96 -10.41
N GLY A 167 -4.71 -10.88 -9.56
CA GLY A 167 -3.92 -12.00 -9.06
C GLY A 167 -2.95 -11.57 -7.95
N ILE A 168 -2.45 -12.56 -7.20
CA ILE A 168 -1.58 -12.33 -6.03
C ILE A 168 -0.28 -11.63 -6.46
N GLN A 169 0.42 -12.15 -7.47
CA GLN A 169 1.71 -11.60 -7.90
C GLN A 169 1.56 -10.17 -8.45
N GLY A 170 0.59 -9.93 -9.34
CA GLY A 170 0.35 -8.58 -9.90
C GLY A 170 -0.05 -7.56 -8.84
N TYR A 171 -0.81 -7.97 -7.82
CA TYR A 171 -1.17 -7.09 -6.71
C TYR A 171 0.06 -6.62 -5.92
N PHE A 172 0.98 -7.54 -5.59
CA PHE A 172 2.19 -7.21 -4.84
C PHE A 172 3.27 -6.50 -5.68
N VAL A 173 3.18 -6.35 -6.99
CA VAL A 173 4.17 -5.55 -7.74
C VAL A 173 4.00 -4.05 -7.49
N SER A 174 2.77 -3.57 -7.28
CA SER A 174 2.49 -2.14 -7.09
C SER A 174 2.68 -1.70 -5.63
N LEU A 175 3.55 -0.72 -5.40
CA LEU A 175 3.80 -0.15 -4.06
C LEU A 175 2.51 0.40 -3.40
N PHE A 176 1.66 1.05 -4.18
CA PHE A 176 0.38 1.58 -3.66
C PHE A 176 -0.60 0.47 -3.28
N ASN A 177 -0.57 -0.68 -3.96
CA ASN A 177 -1.36 -1.83 -3.59
C ASN A 177 -0.80 -2.52 -2.32
N ARG A 178 0.53 -2.55 -2.15
CA ARG A 178 1.15 -3.03 -0.90
C ARG A 178 0.74 -2.15 0.28
N PHE A 179 0.76 -0.84 0.11
CA PHE A 179 0.31 0.11 1.13
C PHE A 179 -1.17 -0.07 1.45
N ASP A 180 -2.02 -0.22 0.43
CA ASP A 180 -3.46 -0.52 0.58
C ASP A 180 -3.68 -1.80 1.42
N CYS A 181 -2.91 -2.87 1.14
CA CYS A 181 -2.93 -4.11 1.91
C CYS A 181 -2.56 -3.88 3.38
N PHE A 182 -1.47 -3.17 3.63
CA PHE A 182 -1.01 -2.86 4.98
C PHE A 182 -2.06 -2.08 5.78
N VAL A 183 -2.69 -1.09 5.16
CA VAL A 183 -3.76 -0.30 5.78
C VAL A 183 -4.97 -1.16 6.12
N VAL A 184 -5.38 -2.06 5.23
CA VAL A 184 -6.53 -2.97 5.48
C VAL A 184 -6.21 -3.99 6.58
N VAL A 185 -5.03 -4.63 6.52
CA VAL A 185 -4.61 -5.61 7.53
C VAL A 185 -4.48 -4.97 8.91
N SER A 186 -3.86 -3.80 9.00
CA SER A 186 -3.74 -3.07 10.27
C SER A 186 -5.10 -2.65 10.83
N SER A 187 -6.06 -2.32 9.97
CA SER A 187 -7.44 -2.00 10.35
C SER A 187 -8.24 -3.19 10.86
N ILE A 188 -8.05 -4.37 10.26
CA ILE A 188 -8.64 -5.62 10.75
C ILE A 188 -8.03 -5.98 12.09
N LEU A 189 -6.70 -5.90 12.20
CA LEU A 189 -5.97 -6.19 13.42
C LEU A 189 -6.41 -5.28 14.57
N GLU A 190 -6.55 -3.97 14.32
CA GLU A 190 -7.12 -3.04 15.30
C GLU A 190 -8.52 -3.46 15.75
N THR A 191 -9.41 -3.81 14.82
CA THR A 191 -10.80 -4.19 15.12
C THR A 191 -10.84 -5.45 15.99
N VAL A 192 -10.04 -6.46 15.64
CA VAL A 192 -9.93 -7.72 16.39
C VAL A 192 -9.36 -7.48 17.79
N LEU A 193 -8.30 -6.67 17.91
CA LEU A 193 -7.67 -6.35 19.19
C LEU A 193 -8.59 -5.54 20.11
N THR A 194 -9.36 -4.61 19.55
CA THR A 194 -10.35 -3.83 20.30
C THR A 194 -11.47 -4.74 20.83
N TYR A 195 -11.98 -5.66 20.00
CA TYR A 195 -13.03 -6.59 20.41
C TYR A 195 -12.56 -7.64 21.43
N SER A 196 -11.26 -8.00 21.39
CA SER A 196 -10.71 -9.01 22.28
C SER A 196 -10.30 -8.47 23.67
N ASP A 197 -10.40 -7.15 23.89
CA ASP A 197 -10.03 -6.45 25.16
C ASP A 197 -8.64 -6.80 25.74
N VAL A 198 -7.72 -7.30 24.90
CA VAL A 198 -6.41 -7.82 25.35
C VAL A 198 -5.39 -6.70 25.57
N MET A 199 -5.68 -5.45 25.20
CA MET A 199 -4.69 -4.37 25.16
C MET A 199 -4.81 -3.33 26.28
N PRO A 200 -3.66 -2.82 26.78
CA PRO A 200 -3.64 -1.68 27.69
C PRO A 200 -4.19 -0.42 27.01
N PRO A 201 -4.70 0.56 27.78
CA PRO A 201 -5.35 1.77 27.26
C PRO A 201 -4.43 2.61 26.33
N LEU A 202 -3.11 2.53 26.53
CA LEU A 202 -2.12 3.16 25.64
C LEU A 202 -2.10 2.55 24.24
N GLY A 203 -2.30 1.23 24.12
CA GLY A 203 -2.34 0.52 22.84
C GLY A 203 -3.54 0.94 21.99
N VAL A 204 -4.71 1.11 22.62
CA VAL A 204 -5.94 1.56 21.95
C VAL A 204 -5.77 2.95 21.32
N SER A 205 -5.04 3.84 21.98
CA SER A 205 -4.76 5.19 21.45
C SER A 205 -3.86 5.15 20.22
N VAL A 206 -2.82 4.31 20.24
CA VAL A 206 -1.92 4.14 19.08
C VAL A 206 -2.65 3.49 17.90
N LEU A 207 -3.50 2.50 18.16
CA LEU A 207 -4.32 1.87 17.11
C LEU A 207 -5.28 2.86 16.44
N ARG A 208 -5.88 3.78 17.21
CA ARG A 208 -6.68 4.88 16.65
C ARG A 208 -5.87 5.74 15.67
N CYS A 209 -4.59 6.01 15.97
CA CYS A 209 -3.71 6.74 15.06
C CYS A 209 -3.45 5.97 13.75
N VAL A 210 -3.43 4.63 13.77
CA VAL A 210 -3.25 3.82 12.57
C VAL A 210 -4.41 4.01 11.59
N ARG A 211 -5.63 4.29 12.06
CA ARG A 211 -6.78 4.61 11.19
C ARG A 211 -6.53 5.84 10.33
N LEU A 212 -5.76 6.81 10.81
CA LEU A 212 -5.37 7.99 10.03
C LEU A 212 -4.61 7.59 8.76
N LEU A 213 -3.92 6.43 8.76
CA LEU A 213 -3.20 5.97 7.59
C LEU A 213 -4.11 5.73 6.37
N ARG A 214 -5.42 5.51 6.59
CA ARG A 214 -6.41 5.33 5.53
C ARG A 214 -6.55 6.57 4.65
N ILE A 215 -6.32 7.78 5.18
CA ILE A 215 -6.38 9.01 4.37
C ILE A 215 -5.33 9.00 3.27
N PHE A 216 -4.17 8.37 3.50
CA PHE A 216 -3.13 8.25 2.50
C PHE A 216 -3.53 7.34 1.34
N LYS A 217 -4.62 6.56 1.42
CA LYS A 217 -5.16 5.85 0.25
C LYS A 217 -5.52 6.81 -0.89
N VAL A 218 -5.83 8.08 -0.59
CA VAL A 218 -6.10 9.11 -1.61
C VAL A 218 -4.88 9.37 -2.50
N THR A 219 -3.65 9.18 -1.99
CA THR A 219 -2.39 9.40 -2.73
C THR A 219 -2.29 8.52 -3.97
N LYS A 220 -2.86 7.31 -3.92
CA LYS A 220 -2.91 6.38 -5.05
C LYS A 220 -3.75 6.92 -6.21
N TYR A 221 -4.82 7.63 -5.88
CA TYR A 221 -5.82 8.09 -6.83
C TYR A 221 -5.49 9.47 -7.39
N TRP A 222 -4.80 10.31 -6.62
CA TRP A 222 -4.34 11.62 -7.05
C TRP A 222 -2.99 11.53 -7.76
N ALA A 223 -3.01 11.50 -9.10
CA ALA A 223 -1.81 11.37 -9.92
C ALA A 223 -0.71 12.40 -9.59
N SER A 224 -1.08 13.66 -9.34
CA SER A 224 -0.13 14.71 -8.93
C SER A 224 0.53 14.40 -7.59
N LEU A 225 -0.25 13.95 -6.60
CA LEU A 225 0.26 13.59 -5.27
C LEU A 225 1.14 12.34 -5.34
N ARG A 226 0.74 11.33 -6.11
CA ARG A 226 1.56 10.16 -6.41
C ARG A 226 2.93 10.52 -6.97
N ASN A 227 2.95 11.39 -7.99
CA ASN A 227 4.19 11.82 -8.62
C ASN A 227 5.06 12.63 -7.64
N LEU A 228 4.44 13.48 -6.81
CA LEU A 228 5.13 14.22 -5.76
C LEU A 228 5.79 13.27 -4.74
N VAL A 229 5.06 12.27 -4.24
CA VAL A 229 5.61 11.26 -3.32
C VAL A 229 6.77 10.50 -3.97
N ALA A 230 6.63 10.10 -5.23
CA ALA A 230 7.70 9.41 -5.95
C ALA A 230 8.96 10.28 -6.10
N SER A 231 8.79 11.56 -6.47
CA SER A 231 9.90 12.53 -6.55
C SER A 231 10.54 12.78 -5.18
N LEU A 232 9.73 12.87 -4.13
CA LEU A 232 10.22 13.03 -2.76
C LEU A 232 11.10 11.84 -2.36
N ILE A 233 10.62 10.61 -2.52
CA ILE A 233 11.37 9.38 -2.20
C ILE A 233 12.69 9.32 -2.98
N ASN A 234 12.68 9.67 -4.26
CA ASN A 234 13.90 9.69 -5.07
C ASN A 234 14.91 10.73 -4.56
N SER A 235 14.44 11.92 -4.18
CA SER A 235 15.30 12.97 -3.62
C SER A 235 15.81 12.63 -2.22
N MET A 236 15.04 11.90 -1.40
CA MET A 236 15.43 11.51 -0.04
C MET A 236 16.74 10.73 -0.01
N ARG A 237 16.99 9.87 -1.02
CA ARG A 237 18.24 9.10 -1.10
C ARG A 237 19.48 10.00 -1.18
N SER A 238 19.38 11.13 -1.90
CA SER A 238 20.48 12.12 -2.00
C SER A 238 20.58 12.98 -0.75
N ILE A 239 19.45 13.30 -0.12
CA ILE A 239 19.39 14.12 1.10
C ILE A 239 19.88 13.32 2.32
N ALA A 240 19.72 12.01 2.32
CA ALA A 240 20.11 11.13 3.42
C ALA A 240 21.60 11.22 3.79
N SER A 241 22.50 11.40 2.82
CA SER A 241 23.94 11.57 3.11
C SER A 241 24.23 12.87 3.84
N LEU A 242 23.55 13.96 3.46
CA LEU A 242 23.65 15.26 4.13
C LEU A 242 23.03 15.20 5.53
N LEU A 243 21.87 14.57 5.68
CA LEU A 243 21.24 14.36 6.98
C LEU A 243 22.11 13.52 7.91
N LEU A 244 22.81 12.51 7.39
CA LEU A 244 23.74 11.70 8.16
C LEU A 244 24.95 12.51 8.64
N LEU A 245 25.50 13.38 7.79
CA LEU A 245 26.58 14.29 8.18
C LEU A 245 26.10 15.28 9.26
N LEU A 246 24.92 15.86 9.09
CA LEU A 246 24.30 16.76 10.08
C LEU A 246 24.06 16.03 11.41
N PHE A 247 23.54 14.81 11.36
CA PHE A 247 23.31 14.00 12.54
C PHE A 247 24.62 13.68 13.28
N LEU A 248 25.69 13.33 12.55
CA LEU A 248 27.02 13.12 13.13
C LEU A 248 27.54 14.39 13.82
N PHE A 249 27.37 15.55 13.18
CA PHE A 249 27.73 16.84 13.78
C PHE A 249 26.98 17.07 15.09
N ILE A 250 25.65 16.89 15.10
CA ILE A 250 24.83 17.02 16.32
C ILE A 250 25.33 16.08 17.43
N VAL A 251 25.69 14.84 17.10
CA VAL A 251 26.24 13.88 18.07
C VAL A 251 27.57 14.35 18.66
N ILE A 252 28.49 14.86 17.85
CA ILE A 252 29.78 15.39 18.33
C ILE A 252 29.57 16.54 19.33
N PHE A 253 28.69 17.49 19.00
CA PHE A 253 28.38 18.61 19.89
C PHE A 253 27.60 18.18 21.13
N ALA A 254 26.74 17.17 21.03
CA ALA A 254 26.04 16.60 22.19
C ALA A 254 27.03 15.97 23.17
N LEU A 255 28.02 15.21 22.69
CA LEU A 255 29.07 14.61 23.52
C LEU A 255 30.00 15.67 24.12
N LEU A 256 30.38 16.69 23.35
CA LEU A 256 31.16 17.81 23.86
C LEU A 256 30.38 18.55 24.95
N GLY A 257 29.10 18.83 24.73
CA GLY A 257 28.23 19.49 25.70
C GLY A 257 28.08 18.69 26.99
N MET A 258 28.01 17.35 26.91
CA MET A 258 28.04 16.47 28.08
C MET A 258 29.36 16.58 28.86
N GLN A 259 30.51 16.63 28.17
CA GLN A 259 31.81 16.76 28.85
C GLN A 259 31.99 18.13 29.50
N VAL A 260 31.52 19.20 28.86
CA VAL A 260 31.72 20.57 29.34
C VAL A 260 30.69 20.98 30.41
N PHE A 261 29.43 20.60 30.21
CA PHE A 261 28.28 21.07 31.00
C PHE A 261 27.51 19.97 31.73
N GLY A 262 27.89 18.70 31.57
CA GLY A 262 27.25 17.59 32.29
C GLY A 262 27.40 17.75 33.81
N GLY A 263 26.28 17.66 34.52
CA GLY A 263 26.21 17.76 35.98
C GLY A 263 26.39 19.17 36.55
N LYS A 264 26.70 20.18 35.72
CA LYS A 264 26.94 21.57 36.18
C LYS A 264 25.68 22.41 36.36
N PHE A 265 24.53 21.91 35.91
CA PHE A 265 23.23 22.57 36.08
C PHE A 265 22.48 22.13 37.35
N ASN A 266 23.16 21.46 38.28
CA ASN A 266 22.58 20.97 39.54
C ASN A 266 22.94 21.88 40.74
N ASN A 267 22.90 23.21 40.55
CA ASN A 267 23.48 24.15 41.52
C ASN A 267 22.54 24.51 42.69
N ASN A 268 21.23 24.29 42.60
CA ASN A 268 20.28 24.65 43.66
C ASN A 268 19.23 23.55 43.90
N PRO A 269 19.07 23.05 45.15
CA PRO A 269 17.99 22.12 45.52
C PRO A 269 16.58 22.72 45.45
N HIS A 270 16.47 24.05 45.34
CA HIS A 270 15.21 24.81 45.38
C HIS A 270 14.77 25.35 44.02
N GLU A 271 15.53 25.09 42.96
CA GLU A 271 15.28 25.63 41.63
C GLU A 271 15.01 24.47 40.67
N ASP A 272 13.91 24.55 39.93
CA ASP A 272 13.53 23.50 38.99
C ASP A 272 14.63 23.34 37.93
N LYS A 273 15.14 22.11 37.81
CA LYS A 273 16.17 21.77 36.84
C LYS A 273 15.74 22.18 35.43
N PRO A 274 16.56 22.94 34.67
CA PRO A 274 16.20 23.34 33.32
C PRO A 274 15.99 22.10 32.44
N ARG A 275 14.88 22.10 31.68
CA ARG A 275 14.53 20.98 30.78
C ARG A 275 15.62 20.75 29.73
N SER A 276 16.29 21.80 29.27
CA SER A 276 17.42 21.72 28.35
C SER A 276 18.73 21.57 29.14
N ASN A 277 19.18 20.34 29.34
CA ASN A 277 20.41 20.02 30.08
C ASN A 277 21.26 18.96 29.36
N PHE A 278 22.52 18.82 29.80
CA PHE A 278 23.52 17.96 29.19
C PHE A 278 23.87 16.73 30.04
N ASP A 279 22.95 16.30 30.91
CA ASP A 279 23.24 15.24 31.87
C ASP A 279 23.06 13.83 31.29
N SER A 280 22.26 13.70 30.23
CA SER A 280 21.97 12.43 29.56
C SER A 280 22.11 12.60 28.06
N PHE A 281 22.58 11.55 27.38
CA PHE A 281 22.80 11.57 25.92
C PHE A 281 21.57 12.01 25.11
N TRP A 282 20.38 11.48 25.45
CA TRP A 282 19.15 11.87 24.74
C TRP A 282 18.75 13.32 25.00
N GLN A 283 18.99 13.82 26.22
CA GLN A 283 18.66 15.21 26.57
C GLN A 283 19.65 16.21 25.95
N SER A 284 20.95 15.87 25.93
CA SER A 284 21.97 16.68 25.26
C SER A 284 21.75 16.72 23.76
N LEU A 285 21.37 15.60 23.13
CA LEU A 285 21.02 15.54 21.71
C LEU A 285 19.86 16.49 21.37
N LEU A 286 18.77 16.46 22.16
CA LEU A 286 17.62 17.35 21.98
C LEU A 286 18.00 18.81 22.23
N THR A 287 18.85 19.08 23.22
CA THR A 287 19.30 20.45 23.54
C THR A 287 20.15 21.04 22.41
N VAL A 288 21.08 20.26 21.84
CA VAL A 288 21.88 20.69 20.68
C VAL A 288 21.00 20.88 19.45
N PHE A 289 20.03 19.99 19.23
CA PHE A 289 19.06 20.14 18.14
C PHE A 289 18.27 21.45 18.28
N GLN A 290 17.75 21.75 19.47
CA GLN A 290 17.03 23.00 19.76
C GLN A 290 17.91 24.24 19.47
N VAL A 291 19.15 24.26 19.97
CA VAL A 291 20.09 25.37 19.71
C VAL A 291 20.40 25.51 18.21
N SER A 292 20.55 24.39 17.50
CA SER A 292 20.78 24.43 16.06
C SER A 292 19.60 25.01 15.28
N GLU A 293 18.36 24.71 15.69
CA GLU A 293 17.16 25.26 15.07
C GLU A 293 17.03 26.77 15.36
N ASP A 294 17.26 27.20 16.60
CA ASP A 294 17.22 28.61 16.98
C ASP A 294 18.31 29.43 16.24
N LEU A 295 19.50 28.86 16.07
CA LEU A 295 20.59 29.50 15.30
C LEU A 295 20.23 29.64 13.81
N VAL A 296 19.53 28.65 13.25
CA VAL A 296 19.01 28.73 11.86
C VAL A 296 17.91 29.79 11.73
N ARG A 297 17.10 30.01 12.77
CA ARG A 297 16.05 31.05 12.76
C ARG A 297 16.60 32.47 12.87
N ILE A 298 17.78 32.65 13.48
CA ILE A 298 18.43 33.96 13.66
C ILE A 298 19.23 34.39 12.43
N LEU A 299 19.70 33.43 11.62
CA LEU A 299 20.43 33.65 10.36
C LEU A 299 19.49 33.91 9.17
#